data_AF-A0A840HXN0-F1
#
_entry.id   AF-A0A840HXN0-F1
#
_cell.length_a   1.000
_cell.length_b   1.000
_cell.length_c   1.000
_cell.angle_alpha   90.00
_cell.angle_beta   90.00
_cell.angle_gamma   90.00
#
_symmetry.space_group_name_H-M   'P 1'
#
loop_
_entity.id
_entity.type
_entity.pdbx_description
1 polymer ?
#
loop_
_entity_poly.entity_id
_entity_poly.type
_entity_poly.pdbx_seq_one_letter_code
_entity_poly.pdbx_strand_id
1 'polypeptide(L)'
;MSEAPPVQSLAAFAKALGLVTMAEARGHIHAGLRCAPPTKRFRRWYEAETCRLLAEADQTTRAYGAAIEAGTVAAPPRATLEQIAEGHPDLASTHAARRVIEKRRARRKAERMDHDANAQS
;
A
#
# COMPACT_ATOMS: atom_id res chain seq x y z
N MET A 1 -10.60 -12.17 -30.18
CA MET A 1 -10.02 -12.68 -28.93
C MET A 1 -9.78 -11.47 -28.04
N SER A 2 -10.55 -11.28 -26.96
CA SER A 2 -10.23 -10.22 -26.00
C SER A 2 -9.01 -10.64 -25.22
N GLU A 3 -7.89 -9.96 -25.47
CA GLU A 3 -6.68 -10.08 -24.67
C GLU A 3 -6.99 -9.61 -23.25
N ALA A 4 -6.56 -10.37 -22.24
CA ALA A 4 -6.74 -9.96 -20.85
C ALA A 4 -5.95 -8.67 -20.59
N PRO A 5 -6.47 -7.72 -19.79
CA PRO A 5 -5.77 -6.48 -19.54
C PRO A 5 -4.42 -6.73 -18.85
N PRO A 6 -3.39 -5.92 -19.16
CA PRO A 6 -2.07 -6.09 -18.57
C PRO A 6 -2.12 -5.88 -17.06
N VAL A 7 -1.49 -6.78 -16.30
CA VAL A 7 -1.34 -6.63 -14.85
C VAL A 7 -0.24 -5.60 -14.59
N GLN A 8 -0.60 -4.47 -13.97
CA GLN A 8 0.37 -3.42 -13.63
C GLN A 8 0.11 -2.89 -12.23
N SER A 9 1.17 -2.64 -11.46
CA SER A 9 1.05 -1.93 -10.19
C SER A 9 0.87 -0.42 -10.42
N LEU A 10 0.37 0.29 -9.41
CA LEU A 10 0.27 1.76 -9.42
C LEU A 10 1.62 2.42 -9.79
N ALA A 11 2.74 1.90 -9.27
CA ALA A 11 4.07 2.43 -9.57
C ALA A 11 4.48 2.20 -11.04
N ALA A 12 4.17 1.03 -11.61
CA ALA A 12 4.44 0.76 -13.02
C ALA A 12 3.57 1.63 -13.93
N PHE A 13 2.28 1.77 -13.61
CA PHE A 13 1.34 2.64 -14.31
C PHE A 13 1.79 4.10 -14.29
N ALA A 14 2.13 4.62 -13.10
CA ALA A 14 2.60 5.99 -12.96
C ALA A 14 3.89 6.24 -13.76
N LYS A 15 4.85 5.30 -13.68
CA LYS A 15 6.09 5.37 -14.45
C LYS A 15 5.84 5.38 -15.96
N ALA A 16 4.92 4.55 -16.46
CA ALA A 16 4.61 4.49 -17.89
C ALA A 16 4.00 5.80 -18.43
N LEU A 17 3.29 6.54 -17.58
CA LEU A 17 2.62 7.79 -17.93
C LEU A 17 3.36 9.06 -17.49
N GLY A 18 4.53 8.92 -16.85
CA GLY A 18 5.28 10.05 -16.31
C GLY A 18 4.58 10.77 -15.15
N LEU A 19 3.78 10.04 -14.37
CA LEU A 19 2.98 10.57 -13.25
C LEU A 19 3.69 10.40 -11.91
N VAL A 20 3.33 11.24 -10.94
CA VAL A 20 3.87 11.19 -9.57
C VAL A 20 3.06 10.26 -8.68
N THR A 21 3.73 9.40 -7.93
CA THR A 21 3.11 8.58 -6.89
C THR A 21 3.20 9.23 -5.51
N MET A 22 2.33 8.79 -4.59
CA MET A 22 2.39 9.24 -3.19
C MET A 22 3.73 8.89 -2.52
N ALA A 23 4.38 7.81 -2.94
CA ALA A 23 5.71 7.44 -2.45
C ALA A 23 6.77 8.47 -2.85
N GLU A 24 6.74 8.94 -4.11
CA GLU A 24 7.65 9.96 -4.62
C GLU A 24 7.38 11.32 -3.98
N ALA A 25 6.11 11.72 -3.86
CA ALA A 25 5.72 12.95 -3.17
C ALA A 25 6.23 12.98 -1.72
N ARG A 26 6.07 11.86 -0.98
CA ARG A 26 6.61 11.72 0.38
C ARG A 26 8.13 11.71 0.41
N GLY A 27 8.77 11.10 -0.59
CA GLY A 27 10.23 11.15 -0.76
C GLY A 27 10.75 12.57 -0.91
N HIS A 28 10.08 13.39 -1.73
CA HIS A 28 10.40 14.81 -1.89
C HIS A 28 10.23 15.58 -0.58
N ILE A 29 9.14 15.35 0.15
CA ILE A 29 8.89 15.98 1.46
C ILE A 29 10.01 15.61 2.44
N HIS A 30 10.38 14.33 2.49
CA HIS A 30 11.43 13.86 3.40
C HIS A 30 12.80 14.44 3.05
N ALA A 31 13.12 14.54 1.75
CA ALA A 31 14.36 15.16 1.28
C ALA A 31 14.39 16.67 1.59
N GLY A 32 13.26 17.36 1.40
CA GLY A 32 13.15 18.79 1.71
C GLY A 32 13.22 19.10 3.20
N LEU A 33 12.71 18.24 4.08
CA LEU A 33 12.91 18.38 5.54
C LEU A 33 14.39 18.27 5.95
N ARG A 34 15.21 17.56 5.17
CA ARG A 34 16.67 17.45 5.38
C ARG A 34 17.43 18.64 4.79
N CYS A 35 16.85 19.33 3.82
CA CYS A 35 17.45 20.50 3.19
C CYS A 35 17.00 21.76 3.94
N ALA A 36 17.94 22.41 4.64
CA ALA A 36 17.66 23.60 5.43
C ALA A 36 18.06 24.93 4.77
N PRO A 37 17.70 25.30 3.52
CA PRO A 37 17.93 26.67 3.06
C PRO A 37 17.08 27.64 3.89
N PRO A 38 17.67 28.57 4.64
CA PRO A 38 16.95 29.42 5.60
C PRO A 38 16.17 30.56 4.93
N THR A 39 16.02 30.55 3.61
CA THR A 39 15.43 31.68 2.88
C THR A 39 13.91 31.58 2.78
N LYS A 40 13.23 32.71 2.96
CA LYS A 40 11.77 32.80 2.78
C LYS A 40 11.33 32.38 1.37
N ARG A 41 12.16 32.64 0.35
CA ARG A 41 11.89 32.26 -1.04
C ARG A 41 11.87 30.75 -1.22
N PHE A 42 12.86 30.04 -0.66
CA PHE A 42 12.89 28.58 -0.71
C PHE A 42 11.69 27.96 -0.01
N ARG A 43 11.36 28.44 1.19
CA ARG A 43 10.22 27.91 1.95
C ARG A 43 8.90 28.03 1.18
N ARG A 44 8.62 29.19 0.60
CA ARG A 44 7.40 29.42 -0.21
C ARG A 44 7.36 28.51 -1.45
N TRP A 45 8.48 28.39 -2.15
CA TRP A 45 8.58 27.48 -3.29
C TRP A 45 8.35 26.03 -2.86
N TYR A 46 8.97 25.61 -1.77
CA TYR A 46 8.89 24.24 -1.26
C TYR A 46 7.48 23.85 -0.78
N GLU A 47 6.79 24.77 -0.10
CA GLU A 47 5.38 24.59 0.28
C GLU A 47 4.48 24.45 -0.95
N ALA A 48 4.65 25.32 -1.94
CA ALA A 48 3.90 25.25 -3.20
C ALA A 48 4.16 23.94 -3.96
N GLU A 49 5.43 23.53 -4.05
CA GLU A 49 5.83 22.29 -4.72
C GLU A 49 5.31 21.05 -3.98
N THR A 50 5.32 21.07 -2.65
CA THR A 50 4.75 19.99 -1.83
C THR A 50 3.25 19.85 -2.09
N CYS A 51 2.51 20.96 -2.09
CA CYS A 51 1.08 20.94 -2.42
C CYS A 51 0.83 20.42 -3.84
N ARG A 52 1.63 20.84 -4.82
CA ARG A 52 1.56 20.37 -6.21
C ARG A 52 1.74 18.86 -6.31
N LEU A 53 2.82 18.32 -5.72
CA LEU A 53 3.15 16.90 -5.75
C LEU A 53 2.10 16.03 -5.06
N LEU A 54 1.55 16.49 -3.93
CA LEU A 54 0.49 15.77 -3.22
C LEU A 54 -0.80 15.72 -4.06
N ALA A 55 -1.18 16.84 -4.68
CA ALA A 55 -2.35 16.89 -5.56
C ALA A 55 -2.18 15.99 -6.79
N GLU A 56 -0.99 15.99 -7.40
CA GLU A 56 -0.66 15.13 -8.55
C GLU A 56 -0.66 13.64 -8.17
N ALA A 57 -0.14 13.29 -7.00
CA ALA A 57 -0.18 11.92 -6.48
C ALA A 57 -1.60 11.40 -6.24
N ASP A 58 -2.49 12.26 -5.73
CA ASP A 58 -3.90 11.92 -5.56
C ASP A 58 -4.61 11.74 -6.90
N GLN A 59 -4.33 12.61 -7.87
CA GLN A 59 -4.85 12.47 -9.25
C GLN A 59 -4.38 11.17 -9.90
N THR A 60 -3.11 10.81 -9.72
CA THR A 60 -2.53 9.56 -10.22
C THR A 60 -3.23 8.34 -9.63
N THR A 61 -3.52 8.37 -8.32
CA THR A 61 -4.25 7.30 -7.65
C THR A 61 -5.67 7.14 -8.21
N ARG A 62 -6.35 8.26 -8.49
CA ARG A 62 -7.68 8.26 -9.12
C ARG A 62 -7.64 7.76 -10.55
N ALA A 63 -6.66 8.20 -11.34
CA ALA A 63 -6.49 7.77 -12.73
C ALA A 63 -6.23 6.26 -12.83
N TYR A 64 -5.41 5.71 -11.93
CA TYR A 64 -5.17 4.28 -11.86
C TYR A 64 -6.43 3.50 -11.47
N GLY A 65 -7.21 4.01 -10.50
CA GLY A 65 -8.52 3.43 -10.16
C GLY A 65 -9.47 3.41 -11.36
N ALA A 66 -9.58 4.53 -12.09
CA ALA A 66 -10.40 4.62 -13.29
C ALA A 66 -9.93 3.67 -14.41
N ALA A 67 -8.61 3.47 -14.57
CA ALA A 67 -8.06 2.51 -15.52
C ALA A 67 -8.42 1.05 -15.19
N ILE A 68 -8.45 0.71 -13.90
CA ILE A 68 -8.92 -0.61 -13.43
C ILE A 68 -10.40 -0.79 -13.72
N GLU A 69 -11.24 0.19 -13.37
CA GLU A 69 -12.69 0.13 -13.61
C GLU A 69 -13.03 0.06 -15.11
N ALA A 70 -12.25 0.75 -15.95
CA ALA A 70 -12.38 0.69 -17.40
C ALA A 70 -11.86 -0.62 -18.02
N GLY A 71 -11.23 -1.49 -17.22
CA GLY A 71 -10.64 -2.74 -17.68
C GLY A 71 -9.42 -2.55 -18.59
N THR A 72 -8.76 -1.39 -18.55
CA THR A 72 -7.54 -1.13 -19.35
C THR A 72 -6.28 -1.67 -18.67
N VAL A 73 -6.33 -1.81 -17.34
CA VAL A 73 -5.25 -2.37 -16.51
C VAL A 73 -5.86 -3.28 -15.45
N ALA A 74 -5.19 -4.40 -15.15
CA ALA A 74 -5.52 -5.22 -13.98
C ALA A 74 -4.58 -4.89 -12.82
N ALA A 75 -5.14 -4.70 -11.62
CA ALA A 75 -4.32 -4.58 -10.42
C ALA A 75 -3.66 -5.93 -10.07
N PRO A 76 -2.43 -5.93 -9.52
CA PRO A 76 -1.82 -7.16 -9.03
C PRO A 76 -2.68 -7.76 -7.91
N PRO A 77 -2.75 -9.10 -7.81
CA PRO A 77 -3.51 -9.76 -6.76
C PRO A 77 -2.98 -9.35 -5.39
N ARG A 78 -3.89 -9.10 -4.45
CA ARG A 78 -3.51 -8.80 -3.07
C ARG A 78 -2.86 -10.04 -2.45
N ALA A 79 -1.70 -9.86 -1.83
CA ALA A 79 -1.06 -10.91 -1.07
C ALA A 79 -1.96 -11.36 0.10
N THR A 80 -2.08 -12.68 0.26
CA THR A 80 -2.79 -13.28 1.39
C THR A 80 -2.04 -13.06 2.70
N LEU A 81 -2.72 -13.22 3.83
CA LEU A 81 -2.10 -13.05 5.14
C LEU A 81 -0.96 -14.06 5.34
N GLU A 82 -1.14 -15.28 4.83
CA GLU A 82 -0.19 -16.37 4.82
C GLU A 82 1.06 -15.99 4.01
N GLN A 83 0.88 -15.49 2.78
CA GLN A 83 1.99 -15.00 1.95
C GLN A 83 2.76 -13.84 2.61
N ILE A 84 2.07 -12.95 3.32
CA ILE A 84 2.73 -11.85 4.05
C ILE A 84 3.55 -12.39 5.23
N ALA A 85 3.03 -13.42 5.93
CA ALA A 85 3.71 -14.05 7.07
C ALA A 85 4.97 -14.84 6.67
N GLU A 86 5.06 -15.26 5.41
CA GLU A 86 6.23 -15.88 4.79
C GLU A 86 7.27 -14.87 4.28
N GLY A 87 6.98 -13.56 4.38
CA GLY A 87 7.92 -12.50 4.01
C GLY A 87 9.19 -12.47 4.87
N HIS A 88 10.08 -11.52 4.55
CA HIS A 88 11.36 -11.38 5.23
C HIS A 88 11.18 -11.18 6.75
N PRO A 89 11.94 -11.90 7.61
CA PRO A 89 11.68 -11.94 9.05
C PRO A 89 11.69 -10.56 9.71
N ASP A 90 12.56 -9.65 9.27
CA ASP A 90 12.72 -8.31 9.87
C ASP A 90 11.60 -7.31 9.49
N LEU A 91 10.69 -7.68 8.59
CA LEU A 91 9.61 -6.79 8.18
C LEU A 91 8.50 -6.75 9.24
N ALA A 92 8.14 -5.54 9.67
CA ALA A 92 7.04 -5.33 10.60
C ALA A 92 5.70 -5.92 10.10
N SER A 93 5.46 -5.91 8.78
CA SER A 93 4.29 -6.52 8.15
C SER A 93 4.28 -8.04 8.32
N THR A 94 5.43 -8.70 8.18
CA THR A 94 5.59 -10.14 8.38
C THR A 94 5.34 -10.53 9.83
N HIS A 95 5.93 -9.80 10.78
CA HIS A 95 5.65 -10.02 12.21
C HIS A 95 4.17 -9.82 12.55
N ALA A 96 3.54 -8.76 12.03
CA ALA A 96 2.14 -8.49 12.25
C ALA A 96 1.26 -9.62 11.68
N ALA A 97 1.55 -10.09 10.47
CA ALA A 97 0.81 -11.18 9.84
C ALA A 97 0.91 -12.49 10.65
N ARG A 98 2.12 -12.87 11.08
CA ARG A 98 2.34 -14.03 11.96
C ARG A 98 1.52 -13.94 13.24
N ARG A 99 1.54 -12.79 13.91
CA ARG A 99 0.76 -12.54 15.13
C ARG A 99 -0.75 -12.69 14.91
N VAL A 100 -1.27 -12.18 13.79
CA VAL A 100 -2.71 -12.33 13.47
C VAL A 100 -3.05 -13.80 13.20
N ILE A 101 -2.20 -14.54 12.49
CA ILE A 101 -2.41 -15.97 12.24
C ILE A 101 -2.42 -16.76 13.56
N GLU A 102 -1.46 -16.50 14.44
CA GLU A 102 -1.38 -17.15 15.75
C GLU A 102 -2.62 -16.86 16.60
N LYS A 103 -3.06 -15.59 16.65
CA LYS A 103 -4.29 -15.21 17.36
C LYS A 103 -5.51 -15.93 16.80
N ARG A 104 -5.63 -16.06 15.47
CA ARG A 104 -6.73 -16.82 14.82
C ARG A 104 -6.68 -18.30 15.19
N ARG A 105 -5.50 -18.90 15.27
CA ARG A 105 -5.32 -20.31 15.69
C ARG A 105 -5.72 -20.51 17.15
N ALA A 106 -5.26 -19.63 18.04
CA ALA A 106 -5.61 -19.68 19.47
C ALA A 106 -7.12 -19.57 19.69
N ARG A 107 -7.78 -18.62 18.99
CA ARG A 107 -9.23 -18.47 19.04
C ARG A 107 -9.98 -19.71 18.57
N ARG A 108 -9.60 -20.29 17.43
CA ARG A 108 -10.23 -21.53 16.92
C ARG A 108 -10.02 -22.72 17.87
N LYS A 109 -8.88 -22.79 18.56
CA LYS A 109 -8.62 -23.83 19.56
C LYS A 109 -9.54 -23.67 20.77
N ALA A 110 -9.71 -22.44 21.27
CA ALA A 110 -10.63 -22.14 22.36
C ALA A 110 -12.09 -22.47 21.98
N GLU A 111 -12.55 -22.01 20.80
CA GLU A 111 -13.90 -22.30 20.30
C GLU A 111 -14.19 -23.82 20.17
N ARG A 112 -13.18 -24.62 19.78
CA ARG A 112 -13.31 -26.08 19.75
C ARG A 112 -13.39 -26.69 21.14
N MET A 113 -12.55 -26.25 22.08
CA MET A 113 -12.57 -26.73 23.45
C MET A 113 -13.91 -26.43 24.15
N ASP A 114 -14.48 -25.25 23.91
CA ASP A 114 -15.79 -24.88 24.44
C ASP A 114 -16.92 -25.75 23.85
N HIS A 115 -16.84 -26.06 22.55
CA HIS A 115 -17.81 -26.93 21.89
C HIS A 115 -17.74 -28.37 22.38
N ASP A 116 -16.53 -28.92 22.54
CA ASP A 116 -16.31 -30.28 23.04
C ASP A 116 -16.75 -30.42 24.51
N ALA A 117 -16.51 -29.39 25.34
CA ALA A 117 -16.97 -29.36 26.74
C ALA A 117 -18.51 -29.33 26.84
N ASN A 118 -19.17 -28.61 25.94
CA ASN A 118 -20.64 -28.51 25.92
C ASN A 118 -21.31 -29.76 25.32
N ALA A 119 -20.60 -30.56 24.52
CA ALA A 119 -21.12 -31.82 23.94
C ALA A 119 -21.03 -33.03 24.90
N GLN A 120 -20.31 -32.89 26.03
CA GLN A 120 -20.13 -33.93 27.04
C GLN A 120 -20.98 -33.72 28.31
N SER A 121 -21.79 -32.66 28.36
CA SER A 121 -22.78 -32.37 29.42
C SER A 121 -24.19 -32.75 28.97
#